data_AF-A0A444KCN2-F1
#
_entry.id   AF-A0A444KCN2-F1
#
_cell.length_a   1.000
_cell.length_b   1.000
_cell.length_c   1.000
_cell.angle_alpha   90.00
_cell.angle_beta   90.00
_cell.angle_gamma   90.00
#
_symmetry.space_group_name_H-M   'P 1'
#
loop_
_entity.id
_entity.type
_entity.pdbx_description
1 polymer ?
#
loop_
_entity_poly.entity_id
_entity_poly.type
_entity_poly.pdbx_seq_one_letter_code
_entity_poly.pdbx_strand_id
1 'polypeptide(L)'
;MRVTVFGAGAIGGYLAAKLAAAGTVDLSVVARGAHLEAIKADGLRLIEGESEIAAPVRAAARAEELGVQDYVVLALKAHSLAPALDQIAPLLGPETAVVTMQNGVPWWYFYKAGGALEGTRIQAVDPGGTIWQRIGPQRVIGSVVYPAAEVDAPGLIRHVEGTRFSLGEPSGEKSERVTALAREMVKAGLQAPVREDIRSEIWIKLWGNLSFN
;
A
#
# COMPACT_ATOMS: atom_id res chain seq x y z
N MET A 1 -3.73 -13.29 -9.45
CA MET A 1 -2.82 -12.61 -8.51
C MET A 1 -3.62 -12.28 -7.25
N ARG A 2 -3.16 -12.73 -6.09
CA ARG A 2 -3.77 -12.49 -4.78
C ARG A 2 -3.17 -11.24 -4.15
N VAL A 3 -4.01 -10.25 -3.88
CA VAL A 3 -3.62 -8.95 -3.34
C VAL A 3 -4.39 -8.71 -2.04
N THR A 4 -3.67 -8.46 -0.95
CA THR A 4 -4.29 -7.96 0.28
C THR A 4 -3.91 -6.51 0.51
N VAL A 5 -4.90 -5.65 0.75
CA VAL A 5 -4.65 -4.32 1.32
C VAL A 5 -4.77 -4.39 2.84
N PHE A 6 -3.65 -4.23 3.53
CA PHE A 6 -3.58 -4.19 4.98
C PHE A 6 -3.81 -2.76 5.46
N GLY A 7 -5.05 -2.49 5.91
CA GLY A 7 -5.52 -1.16 6.28
C GLY A 7 -6.35 -0.51 5.18
N ALA A 8 -7.66 -0.76 5.18
CA ALA A 8 -8.63 -0.08 4.31
C ALA A 8 -8.99 1.33 4.81
N GLY A 9 -8.00 2.16 5.14
CA GLY A 9 -8.22 3.59 5.42
C GLY A 9 -8.52 4.37 4.13
N ALA A 10 -8.37 5.69 4.14
CA ALA A 10 -8.61 6.52 2.95
C ALA A 10 -7.88 6.03 1.68
N ILE A 11 -6.54 5.96 1.72
CA ILE A 11 -5.73 5.57 0.56
C ILE A 11 -5.85 4.07 0.25
N GLY A 12 -5.74 3.22 1.28
CA GLY A 12 -5.86 1.76 1.10
C GLY A 12 -7.24 1.36 0.59
N GLY A 13 -8.29 1.98 1.12
CA GLY A 13 -9.67 1.82 0.67
C GLY A 13 -9.88 2.34 -0.74
N TYR A 14 -9.32 3.50 -1.12
CA TYR A 14 -9.40 3.99 -2.49
C TYR A 14 -8.77 3.00 -3.48
N LEU A 15 -7.54 2.55 -3.22
CA LEU A 15 -6.87 1.54 -4.02
C LEU A 15 -7.69 0.25 -4.10
N ALA A 16 -8.14 -0.26 -2.96
CA ALA A 16 -8.91 -1.49 -2.89
C ALA A 16 -10.22 -1.38 -3.67
N ALA A 17 -10.94 -0.26 -3.56
CA ALA A 17 -12.19 -0.05 -4.29
C ALA A 17 -11.98 -0.04 -5.81
N LYS A 18 -10.93 0.63 -6.28
CA LYS A 18 -10.58 0.65 -7.72
C LYS A 18 -10.20 -0.75 -8.21
N LEU A 19 -9.35 -1.48 -7.47
CA LEU A 19 -8.97 -2.85 -7.82
C LEU A 19 -10.17 -3.83 -7.78
N ALA A 20 -11.05 -3.68 -6.80
CA ALA A 20 -12.26 -4.48 -6.66
C ALA A 20 -13.22 -4.25 -7.83
N ALA A 21 -13.46 -2.99 -8.20
CA ALA A 21 -14.31 -2.61 -9.31
C ALA A 21 -13.76 -3.13 -10.66
N ALA A 22 -12.44 -3.21 -10.81
CA ALA A 22 -11.81 -3.79 -12.00
C ALA A 22 -12.00 -5.30 -12.10
N GLY A 23 -12.06 -6.01 -10.96
CA GLY A 23 -12.29 -7.45 -10.90
C GLY A 23 -11.19 -8.32 -11.51
N THR A 24 -9.98 -7.79 -11.70
CA THR A 24 -8.87 -8.48 -12.37
C THR A 24 -7.91 -9.20 -11.44
N VAL A 25 -8.02 -8.95 -10.13
CA VAL A 25 -7.20 -9.56 -9.08
C VAL A 25 -8.08 -10.19 -8.00
N ASP A 26 -7.57 -11.24 -7.35
CA ASP A 26 -8.20 -11.82 -6.16
C ASP A 26 -7.87 -10.89 -4.97
N LEU A 27 -8.78 -9.94 -4.72
CA LEU A 27 -8.58 -8.87 -3.75
C LEU A 27 -9.19 -9.24 -2.40
N SER A 28 -8.41 -9.00 -1.35
CA SER A 28 -8.91 -8.96 0.02
C SER A 28 -8.42 -7.74 0.78
N VAL A 29 -9.11 -7.41 1.87
CA VAL A 29 -8.75 -6.29 2.75
C VAL A 29 -8.74 -6.75 4.21
N VAL A 30 -7.79 -6.23 4.97
CA VAL A 30 -7.80 -6.31 6.43
C VAL A 30 -8.34 -4.99 6.98
N ALA A 31 -9.48 -5.09 7.66
CA ALA A 31 -10.20 -3.96 8.27
C ALA A 31 -10.70 -4.37 9.67
N ARG A 32 -11.17 -3.40 10.45
CA ARG A 32 -11.65 -3.65 11.84
C ARG A 32 -12.87 -2.80 12.20
N GLY A 33 -13.59 -3.25 13.22
CA GLY A 33 -14.71 -2.52 13.81
C GLY A 33 -15.80 -2.20 12.79
N ALA A 34 -16.45 -1.06 12.93
CA ALA A 34 -17.54 -0.64 12.05
C ALA A 34 -17.17 -0.62 10.56
N HIS A 35 -15.91 -0.34 10.23
CA HIS A 35 -15.45 -0.32 8.84
C HIS A 35 -15.45 -1.73 8.22
N LEU A 36 -15.04 -2.76 8.98
CA LEU A 36 -15.11 -4.15 8.54
C LEU A 36 -16.55 -4.61 8.31
N GLU A 37 -17.42 -4.33 9.27
CA GLU A 37 -18.82 -4.76 9.21
C GLU A 37 -19.54 -4.11 8.01
N ALA A 38 -19.29 -2.81 7.77
CA ALA A 38 -19.83 -2.13 6.59
C ALA A 38 -19.31 -2.73 5.28
N ILE A 39 -18.01 -3.04 5.16
CA ILE A 39 -17.48 -3.67 3.94
C ILE A 39 -18.08 -5.05 3.72
N LYS A 40 -18.30 -5.84 4.79
CA LYS A 40 -18.92 -7.17 4.67
C LYS A 40 -20.38 -7.11 4.23
N ALA A 41 -21.11 -6.09 4.69
CA ALA A 41 -22.53 -5.92 4.38
C ALA A 41 -22.75 -5.39 2.97
N ASP A 42 -22.07 -4.29 2.61
CA ASP A 42 -22.39 -3.50 1.42
C ASP A 42 -21.27 -3.51 0.35
N GLY A 43 -20.19 -4.23 0.60
CA GLY A 43 -18.95 -4.11 -0.16
C GLY A 43 -18.18 -2.84 0.19
N LEU A 44 -17.05 -2.64 -0.49
CA LEU A 44 -16.26 -1.43 -0.36
C LEU A 44 -16.81 -0.39 -1.35
N ARG A 45 -17.27 0.75 -0.82
CA ARG A 45 -17.91 1.81 -1.60
C ARG A 45 -16.95 2.95 -1.85
N LEU A 46 -17.04 3.54 -3.03
CA LEU A 46 -16.21 4.64 -3.49
C LEU A 46 -17.06 5.71 -4.16
N ILE A 47 -16.96 6.94 -3.68
CA ILE A 47 -17.46 8.13 -4.37
C ILE A 47 -16.32 8.75 -5.18
N GLU A 48 -16.50 8.91 -6.48
CA GLU A 48 -15.57 9.54 -7.42
C GLU A 48 -16.36 10.54 -8.29
N GLY A 49 -16.17 11.84 -8.03
CA GLY A 49 -17.03 12.88 -8.59
C GLY A 49 -18.49 12.73 -8.13
N GLU A 50 -19.42 12.65 -9.08
CA GLU A 50 -20.86 12.45 -8.82
C GLU A 50 -21.26 10.96 -8.80
N SER A 51 -20.31 10.06 -9.04
CA SER A 51 -20.59 8.62 -9.13
C SER A 51 -20.25 7.92 -7.81
N GLU A 52 -21.09 6.97 -7.41
CA GLU A 52 -20.81 6.01 -6.35
C GLU A 52 -20.69 4.61 -6.93
N ILE A 53 -19.61 3.92 -6.58
CA ILE A 53 -19.31 2.54 -6.97
C ILE A 53 -19.32 1.70 -5.70
N ALA A 54 -20.01 0.56 -5.73
CA ALA A 54 -19.92 -0.45 -4.68
C ALA A 54 -19.31 -1.71 -5.28
N ALA A 55 -18.21 -2.20 -4.69
CA ALA A 55 -17.55 -3.40 -5.16
C ALA A 55 -17.48 -4.45 -4.04
N PRO A 56 -17.89 -5.71 -4.30
CA PRO A 56 -17.75 -6.77 -3.33
C PRO A 56 -16.27 -7.06 -3.08
N VAL A 57 -15.87 -7.13 -1.81
CA VAL A 57 -14.48 -7.39 -1.41
C VAL A 57 -14.47 -8.38 -0.25
N ARG A 58 -13.57 -9.37 -0.32
CA ARG A 58 -13.31 -10.25 0.81
C ARG A 58 -12.64 -9.46 1.93
N ALA A 59 -13.37 -9.17 3.00
CA ALA A 59 -12.84 -8.44 4.15
C ALA A 59 -12.71 -9.35 5.38
N ALA A 60 -11.53 -9.32 6.01
CA ALA A 60 -11.24 -10.10 7.21
C ALA A 60 -10.78 -9.19 8.37
N ALA A 61 -11.10 -9.62 9.59
CA ALA A 61 -10.58 -8.98 10.81
C ALA A 61 -9.13 -9.40 11.05
N ARG A 62 -8.77 -10.64 10.67
CA ARG A 62 -7.46 -11.22 10.93
C ARG A 62 -6.85 -11.75 9.63
N ALA A 63 -5.56 -11.51 9.45
CA ALA A 63 -4.89 -11.79 8.20
C ALA A 63 -4.68 -13.30 7.96
N GLU A 64 -4.68 -14.10 9.02
CA GLU A 64 -4.62 -15.56 8.99
C GLU A 64 -5.79 -16.18 8.23
N GLU A 65 -6.96 -15.51 8.22
CA GLU A 65 -8.13 -15.96 7.46
C GLU A 65 -7.92 -15.84 5.95
N LEU A 66 -6.97 -14.99 5.53
CA LEU A 66 -6.63 -14.72 4.13
C LEU A 66 -5.43 -15.55 3.67
N GLY A 67 -4.50 -15.84 4.58
CA GLY A 67 -3.28 -16.61 4.31
C GLY A 67 -2.30 -15.88 3.39
N VAL A 68 -1.27 -16.61 2.93
CA VAL A 68 -0.18 -16.06 2.11
C VAL A 68 -0.69 -15.40 0.83
N GLN A 69 -0.16 -14.23 0.52
CA GLN A 69 -0.54 -13.40 -0.64
C GLN A 69 0.60 -13.29 -1.64
N ASP A 70 0.27 -12.91 -2.87
CA ASP A 70 1.29 -12.56 -3.86
C ASP A 70 1.77 -11.11 -3.60
N TYR A 71 0.84 -10.21 -3.24
CA TYR A 71 1.12 -8.83 -2.86
C TYR A 71 0.40 -8.43 -1.56
N VAL A 72 1.13 -7.76 -0.68
CA VAL A 72 0.57 -7.12 0.53
C VAL A 72 0.81 -5.62 0.44
N VAL A 73 -0.25 -4.84 0.31
CA VAL A 73 -0.19 -3.38 0.33
C VAL A 73 -0.32 -2.87 1.76
N LEU A 74 0.71 -2.21 2.25
CA LEU A 74 0.75 -1.60 3.57
C LEU A 74 0.30 -0.13 3.47
N ALA A 75 -0.98 0.10 3.75
CA ALA A 75 -1.60 1.43 3.75
C ALA A 75 -1.80 1.98 5.18
N LEU A 76 -0.88 1.62 6.08
CA LEU A 76 -0.84 2.09 7.46
C LEU A 76 0.02 3.35 7.61
N LYS A 77 -0.27 4.15 8.65
CA LYS A 77 0.65 5.20 9.11
C LYS A 77 1.96 4.55 9.60
N ALA A 78 3.09 5.25 9.45
CA ALA A 78 4.42 4.71 9.77
C ALA A 78 4.51 4.14 11.21
N HIS A 79 4.02 4.89 12.20
CA HIS A 79 4.01 4.47 13.61
C HIS A 79 3.08 3.27 13.90
N SER A 80 2.17 2.93 12.99
CA SER A 80 1.30 1.76 13.12
C SER A 80 1.89 0.49 12.52
N LEU A 81 3.00 0.56 11.78
CA LEU A 81 3.57 -0.59 11.10
C LEU A 81 4.25 -1.57 12.07
N ALA A 82 5.15 -1.11 12.94
CA ALA A 82 5.85 -1.98 13.89
C ALA A 82 4.89 -2.77 14.82
N PRO A 83 3.84 -2.15 15.41
CA PRO A 83 2.84 -2.88 16.21
C PRO A 83 2.00 -3.88 15.41
N ALA A 84 1.93 -3.76 14.08
CA ALA A 84 1.12 -4.61 13.22
C ALA A 84 1.89 -5.82 12.64
N LEU A 85 3.20 -5.97 12.91
CA LEU A 85 4.04 -6.98 12.29
C LEU A 85 3.53 -8.41 12.50
N ASP A 86 3.04 -8.74 13.69
CA ASP A 86 2.49 -10.08 13.97
C ASP A 86 1.18 -10.34 13.22
N GLN A 87 0.38 -9.30 12.99
CA GLN A 87 -0.85 -9.38 12.21
C GLN A 87 -0.57 -9.46 10.71
N ILE A 88 0.54 -8.89 10.23
CA ILE A 88 0.91 -8.93 8.81
C ILE A 88 1.57 -10.26 8.43
N ALA A 89 2.33 -10.86 9.37
CA ALA A 89 3.13 -12.06 9.12
C ALA A 89 2.38 -13.21 8.42
N PRO A 90 1.10 -13.52 8.72
CA PRO A 90 0.36 -14.59 8.05
C PRO A 90 0.17 -14.40 6.54
N LEU A 91 0.28 -13.16 6.04
CA LEU A 91 0.17 -12.83 4.61
C LEU A 91 1.48 -13.04 3.85
N LEU A 92 2.61 -13.20 4.57
CA LEU A 92 3.95 -13.19 3.99
C LEU A 92 4.45 -14.63 3.77
N GLY A 93 4.54 -15.02 2.50
CA GLY A 93 5.28 -16.19 2.03
C GLY A 93 6.67 -15.84 1.48
N PRO A 94 7.40 -16.83 0.92
CA PRO A 94 8.73 -16.62 0.34
C PRO A 94 8.73 -15.60 -0.83
N GLU A 95 7.71 -15.65 -1.68
CA GLU A 95 7.60 -14.85 -2.91
C GLU A 95 6.73 -13.59 -2.74
N THR A 96 6.16 -13.36 -1.56
CA THR A 96 5.23 -12.25 -1.33
C THR A 96 5.95 -10.91 -1.45
N ALA A 97 5.48 -10.06 -2.36
CA ALA A 97 5.90 -8.68 -2.48
C ALA A 97 5.14 -7.78 -1.50
N VAL A 98 5.80 -6.76 -0.95
CA VAL A 98 5.21 -5.83 0.01
C VAL A 98 5.24 -4.41 -0.55
N VAL A 99 4.08 -3.87 -0.86
CA VAL A 99 3.94 -2.51 -1.41
C VAL A 99 3.80 -1.54 -0.25
N THR A 100 4.74 -0.61 -0.12
CA THR A 100 4.72 0.36 0.99
C THR A 100 4.15 1.70 0.53
N MET A 101 3.07 2.15 1.15
CA MET A 101 2.40 3.44 0.86
C MET A 101 2.62 4.44 1.99
N GLN A 102 3.86 4.54 2.46
CA GLN A 102 4.21 5.41 3.58
C GLN A 102 4.58 6.81 3.07
N ASN A 103 4.05 7.84 3.73
CA ASN A 103 4.53 9.21 3.56
C ASN A 103 5.86 9.41 4.30
N GLY A 104 6.70 10.31 3.79
CA GLY A 104 8.01 10.60 4.36
C GLY A 104 9.11 9.68 3.85
N VAL A 105 10.21 9.61 4.60
CA VAL A 105 11.31 8.68 4.31
C VAL A 105 10.94 7.30 4.87
N PRO A 106 10.79 6.26 4.01
CA PRO A 106 10.38 4.93 4.46
C PRO A 106 11.53 4.17 5.12
N TRP A 107 11.20 3.18 5.97
CA TRP A 107 12.18 2.39 6.73
C TRP A 107 13.19 1.62 5.86
N TRP A 108 12.81 1.26 4.64
CA TRP A 108 13.64 0.53 3.69
C TRP A 108 14.54 1.44 2.84
N TYR A 109 14.46 2.77 2.99
CA TYR A 109 15.01 3.75 2.05
C TYR A 109 16.47 3.46 1.65
N PHE A 110 17.32 3.07 2.60
CA PHE A 110 18.74 2.81 2.36
C PHE A 110 19.07 1.39 1.88
N TYR A 111 18.10 0.50 1.68
CA TYR A 111 18.34 -0.82 1.12
C TYR A 111 18.69 -0.75 -0.37
N LYS A 112 19.89 -1.23 -0.77
CA LYS A 112 20.43 -1.10 -2.14
C LYS A 112 20.43 0.35 -2.66
N ALA A 113 20.66 1.31 -1.77
CA ALA A 113 20.73 2.72 -2.14
C ALA A 113 22.10 3.11 -2.72
N GLY A 114 23.14 2.28 -2.55
CA GLY A 114 24.51 2.63 -2.83
C GLY A 114 25.10 3.62 -1.82
N GLY A 115 26.41 3.82 -1.91
CA GLY A 115 27.14 4.82 -1.14
C GLY A 115 27.25 4.52 0.36
N ALA A 116 27.69 5.52 1.12
CA ALA A 116 28.07 5.36 2.53
C ALA A 116 26.91 5.03 3.48
N LEU A 117 25.67 5.28 3.06
CA LEU A 117 24.48 5.05 3.88
C LEU A 117 23.76 3.74 3.53
N GLU A 118 24.25 2.96 2.57
CA GLU A 118 23.62 1.68 2.20
C GLU A 118 23.41 0.77 3.42
N GLY A 119 22.21 0.22 3.55
CA GLY A 119 21.85 -0.69 4.65
C GLY A 119 21.55 -0.01 5.99
N THR A 120 21.66 1.32 6.08
CA THR A 120 21.34 2.07 7.30
C THR A 120 19.87 1.91 7.66
N ARG A 121 19.59 1.63 8.94
CA ARG A 121 18.21 1.57 9.48
C ARG A 121 17.83 2.88 10.14
N ILE A 122 16.63 3.37 9.85
CA ILE A 122 16.15 4.68 10.31
C ILE A 122 15.34 4.50 11.60
N GLN A 123 15.91 4.88 12.74
CA GLN A 123 15.27 4.72 14.05
C GLN A 123 13.91 5.44 14.16
N ALA A 124 13.73 6.57 13.47
CA ALA A 124 12.50 7.35 13.53
C ALA A 124 11.28 6.61 12.95
N VAL A 125 11.48 5.67 12.03
CA VAL A 125 10.40 4.93 11.35
C VAL A 125 10.49 3.41 11.55
N ASP A 126 11.62 2.91 12.03
CA ASP A 126 11.83 1.51 12.42
C ASP A 126 12.70 1.42 13.69
N PRO A 127 12.17 1.81 14.86
CA PRO A 127 12.87 1.70 16.13
C PRO A 127 13.31 0.25 16.38
N GLY A 128 14.61 0.06 16.67
CA GLY A 128 15.19 -1.27 16.88
C GLY A 128 15.32 -2.13 15.61
N GLY A 129 14.94 -1.63 14.43
CA GLY A 129 15.10 -2.35 13.17
C GLY A 129 14.18 -3.56 13.00
N THR A 130 13.04 -3.57 13.70
CA THR A 130 12.12 -4.71 13.76
C THR A 130 11.39 -4.93 12.44
N ILE A 131 10.97 -3.86 11.77
CA ILE A 131 10.30 -3.92 10.47
C ILE A 131 11.28 -4.47 9.42
N TRP A 132 12.52 -3.95 9.41
CA TRP A 132 13.57 -4.45 8.53
C TRP A 132 13.81 -5.95 8.70
N GLN A 133 13.85 -6.45 9.93
CA GLN A 133 14.10 -7.87 10.21
C GLN A 133 12.91 -8.76 9.86
N ARG A 134 11.69 -8.32 10.18
CA ARG A 134 10.47 -9.14 10.08
C ARG A 134 9.86 -9.14 8.67
N ILE A 135 9.87 -7.99 8.00
CA ILE A 135 9.40 -7.89 6.61
C ILE A 135 10.54 -8.17 5.65
N GLY A 136 11.71 -7.57 5.87
CA GLY A 136 12.83 -7.64 4.93
C GLY A 136 12.66 -6.64 3.77
N PRO A 137 13.61 -5.73 3.54
CA PRO A 137 13.49 -4.75 2.46
C PRO A 137 13.59 -5.36 1.06
N GLN A 138 14.10 -6.59 0.92
CA GLN A 138 14.21 -7.31 -0.36
C GLN A 138 12.88 -7.61 -1.04
N ARG A 139 11.79 -7.70 -0.27
CA ARG A 139 10.44 -7.93 -0.83
C ARG A 139 9.68 -6.64 -1.10
N VAL A 140 10.25 -5.49 -0.77
CA VAL A 140 9.54 -4.21 -0.87
C VAL A 140 9.41 -3.77 -2.32
N ILE A 141 8.23 -3.25 -2.65
CA ILE A 141 7.99 -2.32 -3.74
C ILE A 141 7.67 -0.96 -3.09
N GLY A 142 8.46 0.05 -3.41
CA GLY A 142 8.19 1.43 -2.97
C GLY A 142 6.99 2.00 -3.73
N SER A 143 6.14 2.77 -3.04
CA SER A 143 5.06 3.50 -3.68
C SER A 143 4.99 4.95 -3.21
N VAL A 144 4.95 5.88 -4.15
CA VAL A 144 4.67 7.31 -3.90
C VAL A 144 3.23 7.59 -4.31
N VAL A 145 2.40 7.81 -3.28
CA VAL A 145 0.95 8.05 -3.43
C VAL A 145 0.68 9.52 -3.68
N TYR A 146 0.09 9.88 -4.82
CA TYR A 146 -0.40 11.24 -5.09
C TYR A 146 -1.90 11.46 -4.84
N PRO A 147 -2.78 10.43 -4.88
CA PRO A 147 -4.18 10.64 -4.59
C PRO A 147 -4.43 11.20 -3.19
N ALA A 148 -5.45 12.03 -3.07
CA ALA A 148 -6.12 12.36 -1.84
C ALA A 148 -7.48 11.65 -1.79
N ALA A 149 -7.78 11.08 -0.64
CA ALA A 149 -9.05 10.41 -0.38
C ALA A 149 -9.39 10.56 1.10
N GLU A 150 -10.65 10.34 1.44
CA GLU A 150 -11.18 10.41 2.79
C GLU A 150 -12.07 9.21 3.08
N VAL A 151 -12.22 8.88 4.37
CA VAL A 151 -13.23 7.91 4.81
C VAL A 151 -14.44 8.73 5.21
N ASP A 152 -15.44 8.77 4.32
CA ASP A 152 -16.67 9.57 4.50
C ASP A 152 -17.58 8.91 5.55
N ALA A 153 -17.63 7.57 5.53
CA ALA A 153 -18.32 6.72 6.50
C ALA A 153 -17.66 5.33 6.58
N PRO A 154 -17.99 4.48 7.57
CA PRO A 154 -17.58 3.07 7.54
C PRO A 154 -17.94 2.40 6.19
N GLY A 155 -16.95 1.74 5.56
CA GLY A 155 -17.08 1.13 4.23
C GLY A 155 -17.17 2.10 3.04
N LEU A 156 -17.18 3.42 3.25
CA LEU A 156 -17.35 4.43 2.20
C LEU A 156 -16.13 5.34 2.10
N ILE A 157 -15.46 5.29 0.95
CA ILE A 157 -14.31 6.11 0.61
C ILE A 157 -14.74 7.22 -0.35
N ARG A 158 -14.26 8.44 -0.14
CA ARG A 158 -14.43 9.56 -1.06
C ARG A 158 -13.10 9.86 -1.72
N HIS A 159 -13.03 9.74 -3.03
CA HIS A 159 -11.91 10.25 -3.82
C HIS A 159 -12.01 11.78 -3.90
N VAL A 160 -10.90 12.46 -3.63
CA VAL A 160 -10.83 13.93 -3.66
C VAL A 160 -10.10 14.38 -4.91
N GLU A 161 -8.86 13.91 -5.09
CA GLU A 161 -8.04 14.28 -6.25
C GLU A 161 -6.96 13.25 -6.55
N GLY A 162 -6.43 13.29 -7.78
CA GLY A 162 -5.25 12.52 -8.20
C GLY A 162 -5.49 11.01 -8.34
N THR A 163 -4.78 10.38 -9.26
CA THR A 163 -4.91 8.92 -9.50
C THR A 163 -3.56 8.21 -9.55
N ARG A 164 -2.46 8.92 -9.23
CA ARG A 164 -1.09 8.43 -9.45
C ARG A 164 -0.47 7.73 -8.25
N PHE A 165 -0.15 6.46 -8.42
CA PHE A 165 0.65 5.66 -7.51
C PHE A 165 1.94 5.26 -8.20
N SER A 166 2.98 6.08 -8.10
CA SER A 166 4.27 5.71 -8.68
C SER A 166 4.84 4.52 -7.91
N LEU A 167 5.37 3.53 -8.62
CA LEU A 167 5.92 2.31 -8.06
C LEU A 167 7.41 2.20 -8.39
N GLY A 168 8.20 1.50 -7.58
CA GLY A 168 9.57 1.18 -7.94
C GLY A 168 10.23 0.20 -7.00
N GLU A 169 11.18 -0.57 -7.53
CA GLU A 169 12.02 -1.44 -6.71
C GLU A 169 13.05 -0.61 -5.93
N PRO A 170 13.37 -0.95 -4.67
CA PRO A 170 14.49 -0.32 -3.97
C PRO A 170 15.84 -0.45 -4.69
N SER A 171 16.02 -1.47 -5.53
CA SER A 171 17.21 -1.63 -6.38
C SER A 171 17.22 -0.72 -7.62
N GLY A 172 16.07 -0.15 -7.98
CA GLY A 172 15.86 0.56 -9.24
C GLY A 172 15.59 -0.34 -10.45
N GLU A 173 15.59 -1.66 -10.27
CA GLU A 173 15.25 -2.60 -11.34
C GLU A 173 13.76 -2.53 -11.71
N LYS A 174 13.46 -2.73 -12.99
CA LYS A 174 12.07 -2.93 -13.47
C LYS A 174 11.74 -4.42 -13.49
N SER A 175 11.51 -4.98 -12.30
CA SER A 175 11.19 -6.40 -12.14
C SER A 175 9.82 -6.76 -12.73
N GLU A 176 9.58 -8.06 -12.98
CA GLU A 176 8.25 -8.52 -13.40
C GLU A 176 7.20 -8.27 -12.30
N ARG A 177 7.56 -8.40 -11.01
CA ARG A 177 6.58 -8.21 -9.92
C ARG A 177 6.08 -6.77 -9.84
N VAL A 178 6.93 -5.75 -10.04
CA VAL A 178 6.47 -4.35 -10.02
C VAL A 178 5.67 -4.02 -11.27
N THR A 179 6.08 -4.58 -12.42
CA THR A 179 5.40 -4.36 -13.71
C THR A 179 4.03 -5.04 -13.76
N ALA A 180 3.90 -6.25 -13.22
CA ALA A 180 2.64 -6.97 -13.12
C ALA A 180 1.63 -6.21 -12.23
N LEU A 181 2.06 -5.74 -11.06
CA LEU A 181 1.22 -4.92 -10.19
C LEU A 181 0.78 -3.62 -10.87
N ALA A 182 1.72 -2.91 -11.51
CA ALA A 182 1.44 -1.68 -12.24
C ALA A 182 0.36 -1.89 -13.32
N ARG A 183 0.43 -3.00 -14.08
CA ARG A 183 -0.57 -3.36 -15.09
C ARG A 183 -1.96 -3.53 -14.49
N GLU A 184 -2.08 -4.20 -13.35
CA GLU A 184 -3.37 -4.38 -12.68
C GLU A 184 -3.93 -3.06 -12.12
N MET A 185 -3.07 -2.20 -11.58
CA MET A 185 -3.48 -0.86 -11.14
C MET A 185 -3.95 0.00 -12.33
N VAL A 186 -3.29 -0.09 -13.48
CA VAL A 186 -3.70 0.63 -14.71
C VAL A 186 -5.04 0.12 -15.23
N LYS A 187 -5.28 -1.20 -15.23
CA LYS A 187 -6.61 -1.76 -15.58
C LYS A 187 -7.71 -1.26 -14.65
N ALA A 188 -7.37 -0.99 -13.39
CA ALA A 188 -8.25 -0.37 -12.41
C ALA A 188 -8.42 1.16 -12.56
N GLY A 189 -7.90 1.75 -13.63
CA GLY A 189 -8.03 3.18 -13.92
C GLY A 189 -7.09 4.09 -13.12
N LEU A 190 -6.06 3.51 -12.48
CA LEU A 190 -5.03 4.27 -11.76
C LEU A 190 -3.84 4.56 -12.67
N GLN A 191 -3.09 5.63 -12.38
CA GLN A 191 -1.80 5.88 -13.01
C GLN A 191 -0.70 5.23 -12.17
N ALA A 192 -0.04 4.17 -12.67
CA ALA A 192 0.98 3.45 -11.92
C ALA A 192 2.34 3.38 -12.65
N PRO A 193 3.05 4.50 -12.85
CA PRO A 193 4.34 4.49 -13.52
C PRO A 193 5.38 3.73 -12.67
N VAL A 194 6.18 2.86 -13.31
CA VAL A 194 7.30 2.17 -12.68
C VAL A 194 8.58 2.99 -12.85
N ARG A 195 9.14 3.44 -11.74
CA ARG A 195 10.36 4.26 -11.68
C ARG A 195 11.60 3.42 -11.41
N GLU A 196 12.67 3.77 -12.10
CA GLU A 196 14.02 3.28 -11.79
C GLU A 196 14.59 4.01 -10.58
N ASP A 197 14.23 5.29 -10.39
CA ASP A 197 14.61 6.07 -9.21
C ASP A 197 13.37 6.54 -8.43
N ILE A 198 12.79 5.61 -7.67
CA ILE A 198 11.66 5.92 -6.78
C ILE A 198 12.07 6.85 -5.62
N ARG A 199 13.37 6.89 -5.27
CA ARG A 199 13.87 7.71 -4.15
C ARG A 199 13.82 9.19 -4.48
N SER A 200 14.19 9.56 -5.70
CA SER A 200 14.01 10.94 -6.17
C SER A 200 12.55 11.38 -6.10
N GLU A 201 11.60 10.49 -6.45
CA GLU A 201 10.17 10.82 -6.37
C GLU A 201 9.67 10.95 -4.91
N ILE A 202 10.19 10.14 -3.99
CA ILE A 202 9.96 10.30 -2.54
C ILE A 202 10.41 11.70 -2.10
N TRP A 203 11.62 12.13 -2.48
CA TRP A 203 12.14 13.44 -2.10
C TRP A 203 11.37 14.61 -2.70
N ILE A 204 10.98 14.52 -3.98
CA ILE A 204 10.17 15.55 -4.63
C ILE A 204 8.86 15.75 -3.86
N LYS A 205 8.16 14.65 -3.53
CA LYS A 205 6.91 14.73 -2.76
C LYS A 205 7.17 15.22 -1.33
N LEU A 206 8.20 14.71 -0.67
CA LEU A 206 8.54 15.07 0.71
C LEU A 206 8.89 16.55 0.85
N TRP A 207 9.70 17.10 -0.06
CA TRP A 207 10.10 18.51 -0.05
C TRP A 207 8.89 19.44 -0.15
N GLY A 208 7.92 19.09 -1.02
CA GLY A 208 6.65 19.81 -1.09
C GLY A 208 5.88 19.76 0.23
N ASN A 209 5.76 18.58 0.84
CA ASN A 209 4.94 18.40 2.04
C ASN A 209 5.58 18.92 3.34
N LEU A 210 6.91 18.95 3.43
CA LEU A 210 7.68 19.39 4.61
C LEU A 210 7.40 20.85 5.01
N SER A 211 6.97 21.66 4.04
CA SER A 211 6.69 23.08 4.27
C SER A 211 5.26 23.34 4.76
N PHE A 212 4.36 22.35 4.65
CA PHE A 212 2.92 22.52 4.87
C PHE A 212 2.34 21.63 5.99
N ASN A 213 3.07 20.60 6.45
CA ASN A 213 2.66 19.68 7.52
C ASN A 213 3.58 19.79 8.73
#